data_AF-A0AAD8FMF0-F1
#
_entry.id   AF-A0AAD8FMF0-F1
#
_cell.length_a   1.000
_cell.length_b   1.000
_cell.length_c   1.000
_cell.angle_alpha   90.00
_cell.angle_beta   90.00
_cell.angle_gamma   90.00
#
_symmetry.space_group_name_H-M   'P 1'
#
loop_
_entity.id
_entity.type
_entity.pdbx_description
1 polymer ?
#
loop_
_entity_poly.entity_id
_entity_poly.type
_entity_poly.pdbx_seq_one_letter_code
_entity_poly.pdbx_strand_id
1 'polypeptide(L)'
;MASLPPKRKVCYYYDGDIGNYYYGQGHPMKPHRIRMTHNLILNYGLYRKMEIYRPHKATAEEMTKFHSDDYIKFLRSIRPDNMAEYNKQMQRFNVGEDCPVFDGMYEFCQLSTGGSVAGAVKLNKQAADIAVNWAGGLHHAKKSEASGFCYTNDIVLGILELLKYHQRVLYVDIDIHHGDGVEEAFYTTDRVMTVSFHKYGEYFPGTGDLRDIGAGKGKYYAVNFPLRDGIDDESYESIFKPVITRVMEMFQPSAIVLQCGADSLTGDRLGCFNLTLKGHGKCVEFIKKWNLPILLLGGGGYTIRNVARCWTYETSIALNSDVANELPYNDYFEYYGPDFKLHISPSNMANQNTPEYMDKIKTRLFENLRMLPHAPGVQMQAIPEDALNDESDDEDKANPDQRISIRQADKRIACEEEFSDSEDEDGGRKDKRDHKKKRQKTDSEDKKDGDKDSKRDDKEVKKEVPDVKEEPKSANEKEDKSASLADKKADAAPFTPKGGDATSTHDNSKDKDLKESDAKVSAGGIVSGTEVEKMEH
;
A
#
# COMPACT_ATOMS: atom_id res chain seq x y z
N MET A 1 -37.73 4.50 -16.36
CA MET A 1 -36.28 4.70 -16.61
C MET A 1 -35.56 4.50 -15.30
N ALA A 2 -34.55 3.63 -15.23
CA ALA A 2 -33.61 3.67 -14.12
C ALA A 2 -32.65 4.84 -14.38
N SER A 3 -32.47 5.72 -13.39
CA SER A 3 -31.40 6.72 -13.46
C SER A 3 -30.05 6.01 -13.47
N LEU A 4 -29.15 6.40 -14.38
CA LEU A 4 -27.74 6.01 -14.27
C LEU A 4 -27.24 6.38 -12.86
N PRO A 5 -26.50 5.50 -12.17
CA PRO A 5 -25.99 5.81 -10.84
C PRO A 5 -25.10 7.07 -10.93
N PRO A 6 -25.17 7.99 -9.94
CA PRO A 6 -24.39 9.22 -9.97
C PRO A 6 -22.90 8.89 -10.12
N LYS A 7 -22.20 9.66 -10.97
CA LYS A 7 -20.79 9.46 -11.25
C LYS A 7 -19.98 9.74 -9.97
N ARG A 8 -19.59 8.67 -9.28
CA ARG A 8 -18.79 8.71 -8.04
C ARG A 8 -17.55 9.60 -8.23
N LYS A 9 -17.35 10.53 -7.32
CA LYS A 9 -16.21 11.44 -7.28
C LYS A 9 -14.97 10.69 -6.79
N VAL A 10 -13.91 10.73 -7.59
CA VAL A 10 -12.63 10.07 -7.29
C VAL A 10 -11.57 11.14 -7.04
N CYS A 11 -10.82 10.97 -5.94
CA CYS A 11 -9.58 11.69 -5.68
C CYS A 11 -8.40 10.71 -5.69
N TYR A 12 -7.23 11.18 -6.11
CA TYR A 12 -6.04 10.36 -6.36
C TYR A 12 -4.78 11.07 -5.84
N TYR A 13 -3.96 10.35 -5.07
CA TYR A 13 -2.77 10.89 -4.42
C TYR A 13 -1.49 10.41 -5.10
N TYR A 14 -0.61 11.36 -5.42
CA TYR A 14 0.70 11.07 -6.01
C TYR A 14 1.71 12.19 -5.71
N ASP A 15 2.94 11.80 -5.40
CA ASP A 15 4.09 12.71 -5.32
C ASP A 15 5.13 12.27 -6.35
N GLY A 16 5.70 13.21 -7.12
CA GLY A 16 6.72 12.92 -8.14
C GLY A 16 7.97 12.25 -7.57
N ASP A 17 8.30 12.51 -6.31
CA ASP A 17 9.47 11.93 -5.63
C ASP A 17 9.29 10.43 -5.34
N ILE A 18 8.05 9.91 -5.25
CA ILE A 18 7.79 8.53 -4.84
C ILE A 18 8.44 7.49 -5.77
N GLY A 19 8.60 7.84 -7.05
CA GLY A 19 9.25 6.98 -8.05
C GLY A 19 10.78 6.96 -7.99
N ASN A 20 11.41 7.81 -7.16
CA ASN A 20 12.86 7.96 -7.06
C ASN A 20 13.48 7.14 -5.91
N TYR A 21 12.71 6.84 -4.86
CA TYR A 21 13.20 6.04 -3.73
C TYR A 21 13.60 4.63 -4.15
N TYR A 22 14.73 4.15 -3.62
CA TYR A 22 15.38 2.93 -4.07
C TYR A 22 15.83 2.06 -2.89
N TYR A 23 15.15 0.92 -2.70
CA TYR A 23 15.41 -0.03 -1.61
C TYR A 23 16.81 -0.70 -1.68
N GLY A 24 17.53 -0.59 -2.81
CA GLY A 24 18.88 -1.16 -2.97
C GLY A 24 19.02 -2.13 -4.15
N GLN A 25 20.27 -2.55 -4.38
CA GLN A 25 20.61 -3.46 -5.47
C GLN A 25 20.01 -4.86 -5.25
N GLY A 26 19.47 -5.46 -6.31
CA GLY A 26 18.80 -6.78 -6.25
C GLY A 26 17.38 -6.76 -5.67
N HIS A 27 17.08 -5.85 -4.74
CA HIS A 27 15.82 -5.81 -3.97
C HIS A 27 14.56 -5.86 -4.86
N PRO A 28 13.53 -6.67 -4.51
CA PRO A 28 12.33 -6.85 -5.32
C PRO A 28 11.39 -5.64 -5.31
N MET A 29 11.19 -4.98 -4.16
CA MET A 29 10.37 -3.75 -4.07
C MET A 29 10.99 -2.61 -4.88
N LYS A 30 10.18 -1.97 -5.72
CA LYS A 30 10.60 -0.90 -6.65
C LYS A 30 9.54 0.22 -6.70
N PRO A 31 9.66 1.27 -5.86
CA PRO A 31 8.72 2.41 -5.85
C PRO A 31 8.47 3.06 -7.23
N HIS A 32 9.43 2.98 -8.15
CA HIS A 32 9.27 3.38 -9.56
C HIS A 32 7.99 2.82 -10.24
N ARG A 33 7.48 1.65 -9.84
CA ARG A 33 6.20 1.09 -10.36
C ARG A 33 5.01 2.05 -10.18
N ILE A 34 5.03 2.88 -9.13
CA ILE A 34 4.02 3.91 -8.85
C ILE A 34 4.11 5.02 -9.92
N ARG A 35 5.32 5.47 -10.27
CA ARG A 35 5.54 6.46 -11.34
C ARG A 35 5.17 5.90 -12.72
N MET A 36 5.45 4.62 -13.00
CA MET A 36 4.99 3.96 -14.24
C MET A 36 3.45 3.96 -14.33
N THR A 37 2.77 3.65 -13.21
CA THR A 37 1.31 3.71 -13.10
C THR A 37 0.79 5.11 -13.35
N HIS A 38 1.38 6.12 -12.71
CA HIS A 38 1.00 7.52 -12.89
C HIS A 38 1.15 7.97 -14.35
N ASN A 39 2.25 7.62 -15.00
CA ASN A 39 2.52 7.98 -16.40
C ASN A 39 1.54 7.31 -17.38
N LEU A 40 1.10 6.08 -17.13
CA LEU A 40 0.00 5.45 -17.87
C LEU A 40 -1.35 6.15 -17.61
N ILE A 41 -1.67 6.50 -16.36
CA ILE A 41 -2.90 7.24 -15.99
C ILE A 41 -2.98 8.60 -16.70
N LEU A 42 -1.85 9.30 -16.85
CA LEU A 42 -1.73 10.53 -17.63
C LEU A 42 -2.02 10.26 -19.12
N ASN A 43 -1.29 9.32 -19.74
CA ASN A 43 -1.37 9.06 -21.18
C ASN A 43 -2.67 8.39 -21.65
N TYR A 44 -3.39 7.68 -20.76
CA TYR A 44 -4.78 7.25 -21.01
C TYR A 44 -5.83 8.36 -20.82
N GLY A 45 -5.42 9.57 -20.40
CA GLY A 45 -6.33 10.69 -20.13
C GLY A 45 -7.23 10.50 -18.90
N LEU A 46 -6.94 9.52 -18.04
CA LEU A 46 -7.76 9.24 -16.84
C LEU A 46 -7.67 10.38 -15.82
N TYR A 47 -6.53 11.08 -15.77
CA TYR A 47 -6.33 12.26 -14.91
C TYR A 47 -7.41 13.34 -15.09
N ARG A 48 -7.96 13.51 -16.29
CA ARG A 48 -9.02 14.49 -16.61
C ARG A 48 -10.39 14.15 -15.99
N LYS A 49 -10.49 13.05 -15.23
CA LYS A 49 -11.75 12.50 -14.70
C LYS A 49 -11.77 12.37 -13.17
N MET A 50 -10.67 12.71 -12.49
CA MET A 50 -10.49 12.67 -11.03
C MET A 50 -9.75 13.91 -10.53
N GLU A 51 -9.86 14.21 -9.24
CA GLU A 51 -9.03 15.24 -8.60
C GLU A 51 -7.67 14.63 -8.20
N ILE A 52 -6.57 15.19 -8.70
CA ILE A 52 -5.21 14.76 -8.34
C ILE A 52 -4.67 15.68 -7.25
N TYR A 53 -4.16 15.08 -6.19
CA TYR A 53 -3.57 15.77 -5.03
C TYR A 53 -2.13 15.30 -4.81
N ARG A 54 -1.23 16.25 -4.49
CA ARG A 54 0.06 15.93 -3.88
C ARG A 54 -0.18 15.64 -2.39
N PRO A 55 0.19 14.46 -1.85
CA PRO A 55 0.05 14.19 -0.43
C PRO A 55 0.96 15.10 0.39
N HIS A 56 0.56 15.44 1.61
CA HIS A 56 1.49 16.02 2.58
C HIS A 56 2.49 14.94 3.04
N LYS A 57 3.64 15.36 3.54
CA LYS A 57 4.53 14.45 4.26
C LYS A 57 3.97 14.21 5.66
N ALA A 58 3.40 13.03 5.90
CA ALA A 58 2.82 12.68 7.19
C ALA A 58 3.81 12.91 8.34
N THR A 59 3.33 13.54 9.40
CA THR A 59 4.11 13.90 10.58
C THR A 59 4.43 12.68 11.45
N ALA A 60 5.45 12.80 12.29
CA ALA A 60 5.72 11.80 13.32
C ALA A 60 4.51 11.61 14.26
N GLU A 61 3.77 12.69 14.55
CA GLU A 61 2.57 12.70 15.40
C GLU A 61 1.43 11.85 14.80
N GLU A 62 1.15 12.03 13.50
CA GLU A 62 0.23 11.16 12.77
C GLU A 62 0.66 9.69 12.81
N MET A 63 1.94 9.39 12.57
CA MET A 63 2.45 8.02 12.61
C MET A 63 2.33 7.37 14.00
N THR A 64 2.56 8.13 15.07
CA THR A 64 2.43 7.65 16.46
C THR A 64 1.00 7.43 16.93
N LYS A 65 -0.03 7.77 16.12
CA LYS A 65 -1.42 7.34 16.39
C LYS A 65 -1.57 5.81 16.41
N PHE A 66 -0.67 5.08 15.72
CA PHE A 66 -0.56 3.63 15.81
C PHE A 66 0.80 3.18 16.35
N HIS A 67 1.89 3.63 15.72
CA HIS A 67 3.25 3.15 15.99
C HIS A 67 3.81 3.67 17.32
N SER A 68 4.85 3.01 17.84
CA SER A 68 5.57 3.48 19.02
C SER A 68 6.49 4.67 18.73
N ASP A 69 6.57 5.61 19.68
CA ASP A 69 7.36 6.84 19.58
C ASP A 69 8.85 6.57 19.32
N ASP A 70 9.40 5.52 19.92
CA ASP A 70 10.81 5.17 19.77
C ASP A 70 11.10 4.51 18.42
N TYR A 71 10.16 3.75 17.85
CA TYR A 71 10.25 3.23 16.48
C TYR A 71 10.15 4.36 15.43
N ILE A 72 9.17 5.27 15.53
CA ILE A 72 9.06 6.41 14.60
C ILE A 72 10.24 7.37 14.73
N LYS A 73 10.73 7.59 15.96
CA LYS A 73 11.97 8.36 16.20
C LYS A 73 13.19 7.67 15.59
N PHE A 74 13.28 6.34 15.63
CA PHE A 74 14.32 5.58 14.95
C PHE A 74 14.23 5.74 13.43
N LEU A 75 13.07 5.49 12.81
CA LEU A 75 12.88 5.64 11.35
C LEU A 75 13.25 7.04 10.85
N ARG A 76 12.98 8.09 11.64
CA ARG A 76 13.35 9.49 11.33
C ARG A 76 14.85 9.81 11.53
N SER A 77 15.60 8.95 12.23
CA SER A 77 17.00 9.21 12.61
C SER A 77 17.99 8.32 11.86
N ILE A 78 17.60 7.09 11.51
CA ILE A 78 18.40 6.09 10.79
C ILE A 78 18.62 6.52 9.34
N ARG A 79 19.86 6.36 8.87
CA ARG A 79 20.31 6.68 7.51
C ARG A 79 21.53 5.82 7.14
N PRO A 80 21.89 5.66 5.86
CA PRO A 80 23.07 4.90 5.45
C PRO A 80 24.40 5.37 6.09
N ASP A 81 24.54 6.67 6.41
CA ASP A 81 25.76 7.22 7.04
C ASP A 81 25.92 6.82 8.52
N ASN A 82 24.85 6.46 9.23
CA ASN A 82 24.87 6.22 10.68
C ASN A 82 24.48 4.80 11.12
N MET A 83 24.19 3.86 10.19
CA MET A 83 23.79 2.48 10.49
C MET A 83 24.62 1.79 11.57
N ALA A 84 25.94 1.99 11.57
CA ALA A 84 26.87 1.38 12.53
C ALA A 84 26.59 1.76 14.00
N GLU A 85 26.06 2.96 14.25
CA GLU A 85 25.66 3.42 15.59
C GLU A 85 24.33 2.80 16.03
N TYR A 86 23.47 2.48 15.06
CA TYR A 86 22.09 2.03 15.27
C TYR A 86 21.89 0.51 15.23
N ASN A 87 22.93 -0.29 15.01
CA ASN A 87 22.88 -1.78 14.96
C ASN A 87 21.91 -2.45 15.95
N LYS A 88 21.89 -2.02 17.22
CA LYS A 88 20.98 -2.58 18.25
C LYS A 88 19.50 -2.22 18.05
N GLN A 89 19.22 -1.04 17.50
CA GLN A 89 17.88 -0.59 17.16
C GLN A 89 17.41 -1.23 15.85
N MET A 90 18.30 -1.31 14.84
CA MET A 90 18.07 -2.07 13.61
C MET A 90 17.61 -3.52 13.89
N GLN A 91 18.33 -4.25 14.75
CA GLN A 91 17.92 -5.60 15.15
C GLN A 91 16.59 -5.62 15.93
N ARG A 92 16.35 -4.66 16.84
CA ARG A 92 15.12 -4.60 17.64
C ARG A 92 13.88 -4.25 16.80
N PHE A 93 14.05 -3.48 15.74
CA PHE A 93 12.99 -2.93 14.91
C PHE A 93 12.90 -3.61 13.52
N ASN A 94 13.60 -4.75 13.36
CA ASN A 94 13.63 -5.58 12.14
C ASN A 94 13.96 -4.81 10.85
N VAL A 95 14.90 -3.86 10.92
CA VAL A 95 15.43 -3.10 9.78
C VAL A 95 16.83 -3.59 9.48
N GLY A 96 17.04 -4.16 8.29
CA GLY A 96 18.23 -4.94 7.95
C GLY A 96 18.16 -5.58 6.56
N GLU A 97 17.80 -6.86 6.51
CA GLU A 97 17.86 -7.69 5.29
C GLU A 97 16.69 -7.43 4.33
N ASP A 98 15.48 -7.87 4.67
CA ASP A 98 14.28 -7.61 3.85
C ASP A 98 13.81 -6.15 3.94
N CYS A 99 14.08 -5.47 5.05
CA CYS A 99 13.70 -4.07 5.26
C CYS A 99 14.96 -3.18 5.35
N PRO A 100 15.66 -2.90 4.23
CA PRO A 100 16.96 -2.22 4.21
C PRO A 100 16.87 -0.73 4.52
N VAL A 101 17.94 -0.18 5.12
CA VAL A 101 18.13 1.27 5.23
C VAL A 101 18.55 1.84 3.88
N PHE A 102 17.83 2.85 3.38
CA PHE A 102 18.16 3.56 2.13
C PHE A 102 17.95 5.07 2.26
N ASP A 103 18.55 5.84 1.35
CA ASP A 103 18.42 7.30 1.34
C ASP A 103 16.98 7.74 1.07
N GLY A 104 16.44 8.57 1.95
CA GLY A 104 15.04 9.03 1.88
C GLY A 104 14.00 8.01 2.38
N MET A 105 14.41 6.95 3.08
CA MET A 105 13.48 5.94 3.63
C MET A 105 12.37 6.55 4.50
N TYR A 106 12.67 7.56 5.32
CA TYR A 106 11.64 8.22 6.13
C TYR A 106 10.66 9.00 5.25
N GLU A 107 11.15 9.79 4.30
CA GLU A 107 10.33 10.57 3.38
C GLU A 107 9.42 9.69 2.51
N PHE A 108 9.90 8.52 2.09
CA PHE A 108 9.08 7.48 1.44
C PHE A 108 7.90 7.07 2.33
N CYS A 109 8.16 6.78 3.61
CA CYS A 109 7.12 6.44 4.60
C CYS A 109 6.14 7.61 4.82
N GLN A 110 6.65 8.85 4.86
CA GLN A 110 5.82 10.06 5.03
C GLN A 110 4.87 10.28 3.86
N LEU A 111 5.31 10.08 2.62
CA LEU A 111 4.49 10.25 1.42
C LEU A 111 3.47 9.11 1.24
N SER A 112 3.91 7.87 1.48
CA SER A 112 3.04 6.68 1.49
C SER A 112 1.91 6.84 2.52
N THR A 113 2.25 7.18 3.76
CA THR A 113 1.29 7.42 4.85
C THR A 113 0.39 8.63 4.57
N GLY A 114 0.97 9.74 4.09
CA GLY A 114 0.24 10.99 3.86
C GLY A 114 -0.91 10.84 2.87
N GLY A 115 -0.71 10.10 1.77
CA GLY A 115 -1.77 9.83 0.80
C GLY A 115 -2.94 9.03 1.37
N SER A 116 -2.67 8.04 2.23
CA SER A 116 -3.71 7.19 2.83
C SER A 116 -4.49 7.93 3.92
N VAL A 117 -3.80 8.72 4.74
CA VAL A 117 -4.43 9.57 5.78
C VAL A 117 -5.23 10.72 5.14
N ALA A 118 -4.68 11.44 4.16
CA ALA A 118 -5.40 12.50 3.46
C ALA A 118 -6.61 11.95 2.67
N GLY A 119 -6.47 10.75 2.07
CA GLY A 119 -7.57 10.01 1.47
C GLY A 119 -8.70 9.73 2.48
N ALA A 120 -8.36 9.18 3.64
CA ALA A 120 -9.33 8.95 4.72
C ALA A 120 -10.02 10.25 5.20
N VAL A 121 -9.29 11.36 5.33
CA VAL A 121 -9.88 12.67 5.67
C VAL A 121 -10.85 13.15 4.59
N LYS A 122 -10.51 13.08 3.28
CA LYS A 122 -11.46 13.49 2.22
C LYS A 122 -12.70 12.59 2.16
N LEU A 123 -12.61 11.30 2.53
CA LEU A 123 -13.77 10.40 2.67
C LEU A 123 -14.63 10.77 3.89
N ASN A 124 -14.02 10.99 5.07
CA ASN A 124 -14.69 11.45 6.29
C ASN A 124 -15.47 12.76 6.07
N LYS A 125 -14.82 13.76 5.45
CA LYS A 125 -15.42 15.05 5.09
C LYS A 125 -16.41 14.97 3.92
N GLN A 126 -16.72 13.78 3.41
CA GLN A 126 -17.62 13.50 2.28
C GLN A 126 -17.26 14.28 1.00
N ALA A 127 -15.97 14.64 0.87
CA ALA A 127 -15.43 15.44 -0.22
C ALA A 127 -15.03 14.59 -1.44
N ALA A 128 -15.04 13.26 -1.33
CA ALA A 128 -14.93 12.29 -2.42
C ALA A 128 -15.69 11.01 -2.06
N ASP A 129 -16.11 10.23 -3.05
CA ASP A 129 -16.67 8.89 -2.85
C ASP A 129 -15.58 7.80 -2.84
N ILE A 130 -14.50 8.03 -3.57
CA ILE A 130 -13.34 7.12 -3.68
C ILE A 130 -12.06 7.94 -3.52
N ALA A 131 -11.16 7.49 -2.67
CA ALA A 131 -9.78 7.97 -2.58
C ALA A 131 -8.83 6.88 -3.07
N VAL A 132 -7.77 7.24 -3.78
CA VAL A 132 -6.81 6.30 -4.38
C VAL A 132 -5.39 6.69 -4.00
N ASN A 133 -4.63 5.78 -3.39
CA ASN A 133 -3.22 5.96 -3.07
C ASN A 133 -2.41 4.69 -3.41
N TRP A 134 -1.89 4.61 -4.63
CA TRP A 134 -1.03 3.50 -5.08
C TRP A 134 0.38 3.50 -4.42
N ALA A 135 0.73 4.53 -3.64
CA ALA A 135 1.94 4.52 -2.80
C ALA A 135 1.71 3.93 -1.40
N GLY A 136 0.45 3.76 -0.98
CA GLY A 136 0.06 3.08 0.25
C GLY A 136 -0.15 1.58 0.07
N GLY A 137 -0.72 0.93 1.08
CA GLY A 137 -0.99 -0.51 1.08
C GLY A 137 0.07 -1.36 1.78
N LEU A 138 0.88 -0.76 2.67
CA LEU A 138 2.03 -1.39 3.32
C LEU A 138 1.60 -2.24 4.53
N HIS A 139 0.78 -3.26 4.25
CA HIS A 139 0.01 -4.03 5.23
C HIS A 139 0.82 -4.81 6.28
N HIS A 140 2.10 -5.14 6.03
CA HIS A 140 2.94 -5.93 6.93
C HIS A 140 3.56 -5.13 8.09
N ALA A 141 3.64 -3.80 7.99
CA ALA A 141 4.30 -2.97 9.00
C ALA A 141 3.61 -3.11 10.37
N LYS A 142 4.41 -3.35 11.41
CA LYS A 142 3.93 -3.62 12.77
C LYS A 142 3.96 -2.37 13.64
N LYS A 143 3.40 -2.45 14.84
CA LYS A 143 3.37 -1.31 15.78
C LYS A 143 4.77 -0.78 16.13
N SER A 144 5.77 -1.66 16.21
CA SER A 144 7.11 -1.32 16.69
C SER A 144 8.24 -1.96 15.88
N GLU A 145 7.98 -2.47 14.68
CA GLU A 145 9.01 -3.06 13.81
C GLU A 145 8.58 -3.04 12.34
N ALA A 146 9.57 -3.09 11.44
CA ALA A 146 9.34 -3.26 10.01
C ALA A 146 9.13 -4.75 9.67
N SER A 147 8.43 -5.04 8.58
CA SER A 147 8.24 -6.41 8.09
C SER A 147 7.81 -6.39 6.62
N GLY A 148 8.20 -7.39 5.83
CA GLY A 148 7.72 -7.56 4.45
C GLY A 148 7.82 -6.30 3.58
N PHE A 149 9.01 -5.66 3.54
CA PHE A 149 9.28 -4.40 2.84
C PHE A 149 8.55 -3.15 3.39
N CYS A 150 7.78 -3.28 4.47
CA CYS A 150 6.89 -2.25 5.02
C CYS A 150 7.41 -1.70 6.36
N TYR A 151 7.57 -0.38 6.47
CA TYR A 151 8.06 0.29 7.68
C TYR A 151 6.93 0.97 8.49
N THR A 152 6.04 1.70 7.81
CA THR A 152 4.86 2.36 8.41
C THR A 152 3.58 1.78 7.82
N ASN A 153 2.60 1.48 8.68
CA ASN A 153 1.33 0.90 8.26
C ASN A 153 0.32 2.01 7.95
N ASP A 154 0.41 2.53 6.72
CA ASP A 154 -0.46 3.59 6.20
C ASP A 154 -1.95 3.19 6.25
N ILE A 155 -2.23 1.89 6.11
CA ILE A 155 -3.57 1.31 6.13
C ILE A 155 -4.19 1.46 7.52
N VAL A 156 -3.48 1.03 8.57
CA VAL A 156 -3.97 1.13 9.96
C VAL A 156 -4.19 2.59 10.34
N LEU A 157 -3.32 3.50 9.91
CA LEU A 157 -3.48 4.94 10.14
C LEU A 157 -4.70 5.51 9.39
N GLY A 158 -4.91 5.13 8.13
CA GLY A 158 -6.12 5.49 7.38
C GLY A 158 -7.41 4.92 7.98
N ILE A 159 -7.38 3.69 8.51
CA ILE A 159 -8.53 3.07 9.20
C ILE A 159 -8.81 3.79 10.53
N LEU A 160 -7.79 4.13 11.32
CA LEU A 160 -7.94 4.92 12.55
C LEU A 160 -8.55 6.30 12.28
N GLU A 161 -8.22 6.91 11.15
CA GLU A 161 -8.82 8.16 10.70
C GLU A 161 -10.30 7.97 10.30
N LEU A 162 -10.62 6.95 9.50
CA LEU A 162 -12.02 6.60 9.15
C LEU A 162 -12.87 6.28 10.40
N LEU A 163 -12.29 5.62 11.41
CA LEU A 163 -12.97 5.26 12.66
C LEU A 163 -13.44 6.46 13.52
N LYS A 164 -13.11 7.71 13.16
CA LYS A 164 -13.69 8.90 13.78
C LYS A 164 -15.15 9.12 13.41
N TYR A 165 -15.52 8.83 12.16
CA TYR A 165 -16.86 9.03 11.61
C TYR A 165 -17.59 7.70 11.34
N HIS A 166 -16.84 6.65 11.01
CA HIS A 166 -17.38 5.36 10.63
C HIS A 166 -17.41 4.38 11.82
N GLN A 167 -18.61 4.04 12.30
CA GLN A 167 -18.80 3.09 13.40
C GLN A 167 -18.17 1.72 13.10
N ARG A 168 -18.24 1.29 11.83
CA ARG A 168 -17.63 0.07 11.29
C ARG A 168 -16.92 0.35 9.96
N VAL A 169 -15.66 -0.08 9.86
CA VAL A 169 -14.82 0.01 8.66
C VAL A 169 -14.45 -1.41 8.23
N LEU A 170 -14.66 -1.74 6.95
CA LEU A 170 -14.26 -3.04 6.39
C LEU A 170 -12.88 -2.89 5.73
N TYR A 171 -11.93 -3.75 6.10
CA TYR A 171 -10.68 -3.93 5.38
C TYR A 171 -10.76 -5.19 4.51
N VAL A 172 -10.44 -5.06 3.22
CA VAL A 172 -10.32 -6.17 2.27
C VAL A 172 -8.92 -6.15 1.66
N ASP A 173 -8.32 -7.33 1.57
CA ASP A 173 -6.94 -7.53 1.14
C ASP A 173 -6.89 -8.59 0.03
N ILE A 174 -6.38 -8.20 -1.15
CA ILE A 174 -6.21 -9.07 -2.34
C ILE A 174 -4.75 -9.17 -2.80
N ASP A 175 -3.81 -8.81 -1.93
CA ASP A 175 -2.40 -9.21 -2.04
C ASP A 175 -2.25 -10.74 -2.02
N ILE A 176 -1.11 -11.27 -2.47
CA ILE A 176 -0.86 -12.71 -2.29
C ILE A 176 -0.39 -13.06 -0.87
N HIS A 177 0.09 -12.09 -0.09
CA HIS A 177 0.51 -12.27 1.30
C HIS A 177 -0.64 -11.96 2.28
N HIS A 178 -0.65 -12.59 3.45
CA HIS A 178 -1.63 -12.25 4.50
C HIS A 178 -1.38 -10.84 5.03
N GLY A 179 -2.44 -10.01 5.11
CA GLY A 179 -2.44 -8.63 5.64
C GLY A 179 -2.24 -8.51 7.16
N ASP A 180 -1.20 -9.18 7.66
CA ASP A 180 -1.02 -9.54 9.05
C ASP A 180 -0.75 -8.37 10.00
N GLY A 181 -0.15 -7.27 9.53
CA GLY A 181 0.01 -6.05 10.33
C GLY A 181 -1.30 -5.30 10.55
N VAL A 182 -2.22 -5.34 9.59
CA VAL A 182 -3.57 -4.76 9.71
C VAL A 182 -4.47 -5.65 10.57
N GLU A 183 -4.42 -6.96 10.37
CA GLU A 183 -5.14 -7.92 11.20
C GLU A 183 -4.68 -7.85 12.67
N GLU A 184 -3.38 -7.84 12.94
CA GLU A 184 -2.86 -7.72 14.31
C GLU A 184 -3.29 -6.41 14.99
N ALA A 185 -3.25 -5.28 14.27
CA ALA A 185 -3.65 -3.97 14.80
C ALA A 185 -5.11 -3.91 15.25
N PHE A 186 -5.99 -4.71 14.64
CA PHE A 186 -7.43 -4.71 14.92
C PHE A 186 -7.96 -6.03 15.51
N TYR A 187 -7.10 -7.01 15.80
CA TYR A 187 -7.44 -8.39 16.22
C TYR A 187 -8.38 -8.50 17.43
N THR A 188 -8.53 -7.43 18.21
CA THR A 188 -9.31 -7.38 19.45
C THR A 188 -10.52 -6.43 19.41
N THR A 189 -10.84 -5.80 18.27
CA THR A 189 -11.98 -4.87 18.14
C THR A 189 -13.09 -5.40 17.22
N ASP A 190 -14.33 -5.01 17.52
CA ASP A 190 -15.55 -5.25 16.74
C ASP A 190 -15.87 -4.10 15.75
N ARG A 191 -15.06 -3.04 15.74
CA ARG A 191 -15.22 -1.87 14.86
C ARG A 191 -14.54 -1.97 13.50
N VAL A 192 -13.62 -2.92 13.34
CA VAL A 192 -12.96 -3.20 12.06
C VAL A 192 -13.13 -4.69 11.77
N MET A 193 -13.38 -5.04 10.51
CA MET A 193 -13.31 -6.42 10.05
C MET A 193 -12.18 -6.54 9.03
N THR A 194 -11.28 -7.50 9.20
CA THR A 194 -10.24 -7.84 8.22
C THR A 194 -10.67 -9.05 7.40
N VAL A 195 -10.52 -8.95 6.08
CA VAL A 195 -10.82 -10.04 5.13
C VAL A 195 -9.68 -10.17 4.14
N SER A 196 -8.95 -11.30 4.16
CA SER A 196 -7.75 -11.49 3.34
C SER A 196 -7.79 -12.81 2.55
N PHE A 197 -7.38 -12.77 1.29
CA PHE A 197 -7.44 -13.87 0.31
C PHE A 197 -6.04 -14.21 -0.25
N HIS A 198 -5.19 -14.79 0.60
CA HIS A 198 -3.75 -14.92 0.43
C HIS A 198 -3.29 -16.38 0.25
N LYS A 199 -2.05 -16.59 -0.22
CA LYS A 199 -1.40 -17.91 -0.20
C LYS A 199 -1.04 -18.30 1.24
N TYR A 200 -1.28 -19.57 1.60
CA TYR A 200 -0.95 -20.12 2.91
C TYR A 200 -0.26 -21.48 2.80
N GLY A 201 0.60 -21.78 3.78
CA GLY A 201 1.49 -22.94 3.79
C GLY A 201 2.82 -22.67 3.09
N GLU A 202 3.91 -22.76 3.87
CA GLU A 202 5.31 -22.50 3.45
C GLU A 202 5.46 -21.18 2.66
N TYR A 203 4.86 -20.11 3.19
CA TYR A 203 4.87 -18.78 2.57
C TYR A 203 4.87 -17.67 3.63
N PHE A 204 5.38 -16.50 3.27
CA PHE A 204 5.38 -15.31 4.12
C PHE A 204 3.96 -14.70 4.22
N PRO A 205 3.53 -14.14 5.37
CA PRO A 205 4.21 -14.05 6.66
C PRO A 205 4.04 -15.28 7.58
N GLY A 206 3.34 -16.33 7.13
CA GLY A 206 3.12 -17.57 7.90
C GLY A 206 1.92 -17.55 8.87
N THR A 207 1.17 -16.46 8.91
CA THR A 207 -0.12 -16.31 9.60
C THR A 207 -1.28 -16.33 8.58
N GLY A 208 -2.54 -16.30 9.04
CA GLY A 208 -3.72 -16.30 8.16
C GLY A 208 -4.38 -17.68 8.01
N ASP A 209 -4.25 -18.54 9.02
CA ASP A 209 -4.95 -19.82 9.02
C ASP A 209 -6.47 -19.61 9.02
N LEU A 210 -7.23 -20.58 8.52
CA LEU A 210 -8.70 -20.61 8.64
C LEU A 210 -9.21 -20.62 10.11
N ARG A 211 -8.30 -20.86 11.06
CA ARG A 211 -8.54 -20.78 12.52
C ARG A 211 -8.21 -19.40 13.12
N ASP A 212 -7.54 -18.52 12.38
CA ASP A 212 -7.20 -17.17 12.81
C ASP A 212 -8.43 -16.28 12.60
N ILE A 213 -9.23 -16.15 13.67
CA ILE A 213 -10.57 -15.54 13.66
C ILE A 213 -10.71 -14.36 14.63
N GLY A 214 -9.61 -13.79 15.12
CA GLY A 214 -9.62 -12.69 16.10
C GLY A 214 -9.88 -13.14 17.54
N ALA A 215 -9.67 -12.23 18.48
CA ALA A 215 -9.72 -12.49 19.93
C ALA A 215 -10.55 -11.45 20.69
N GLY A 216 -11.02 -11.78 21.90
CA GLY A 216 -11.81 -10.87 22.72
C GLY A 216 -13.09 -10.41 22.00
N LYS A 217 -13.25 -9.10 21.79
CA LYS A 217 -14.35 -8.54 20.99
C LYS A 217 -14.18 -8.75 19.49
N GLY A 218 -12.95 -8.78 18.99
CA GLY A 218 -12.62 -9.02 17.57
C GLY A 218 -12.79 -10.46 17.12
N LYS A 219 -13.26 -11.36 17.99
CA LYS A 219 -13.55 -12.74 17.59
C LYS A 219 -14.72 -12.78 16.60
N TYR A 220 -14.50 -13.46 15.47
CA TYR A 220 -15.31 -13.47 14.25
C TYR A 220 -15.25 -12.17 13.40
N TYR A 221 -14.31 -11.26 13.69
CA TYR A 221 -14.03 -10.06 12.90
C TYR A 221 -12.71 -10.14 12.09
N ALA A 222 -11.93 -11.22 12.23
CA ALA A 222 -10.92 -11.61 11.26
C ALA A 222 -11.44 -12.77 10.38
N VAL A 223 -11.22 -12.69 9.07
CA VAL A 223 -11.80 -13.57 8.04
C VAL A 223 -10.74 -13.95 7.00
N ASN A 224 -10.04 -15.05 7.26
CA ASN A 224 -8.92 -15.50 6.41
C ASN A 224 -9.30 -16.62 5.45
N PHE A 225 -9.02 -16.43 4.15
CA PHE A 225 -9.21 -17.43 3.11
C PHE A 225 -7.84 -17.97 2.63
N PRO A 226 -7.29 -19.01 3.27
CA PRO A 226 -5.98 -19.56 2.90
C PRO A 226 -6.02 -20.33 1.57
N LEU A 227 -5.26 -19.85 0.58
CA LEU A 227 -5.19 -20.39 -0.78
C LEU A 227 -3.88 -21.12 -1.07
N ARG A 228 -3.88 -21.85 -2.18
CA ARG A 228 -2.74 -22.55 -2.79
C ARG A 228 -2.38 -21.93 -4.13
N ASP A 229 -1.25 -22.36 -4.68
CA ASP A 229 -0.70 -21.82 -5.93
C ASP A 229 -1.66 -21.99 -7.12
N GLY A 230 -1.50 -21.10 -8.11
CA GLY A 230 -2.12 -21.21 -9.43
C GLY A 230 -3.60 -20.85 -9.51
N ILE A 231 -4.20 -20.22 -8.50
CA ILE A 231 -5.62 -19.81 -8.58
C ILE A 231 -5.89 -18.89 -9.78
N ASP A 232 -6.97 -19.19 -10.49
CA ASP A 232 -7.44 -18.51 -11.71
C ASP A 232 -8.59 -17.52 -11.44
N ASP A 233 -8.89 -16.68 -12.44
CA ASP A 233 -9.91 -15.62 -12.39
C ASP A 233 -11.29 -16.16 -11.99
N GLU A 234 -11.69 -17.30 -12.56
CA GLU A 234 -12.96 -17.96 -12.33
C GLU A 234 -13.07 -18.49 -10.90
N SER A 235 -12.04 -19.19 -10.42
CA SER A 235 -11.97 -19.72 -9.06
C SER A 235 -12.01 -18.60 -8.02
N TYR A 236 -11.19 -17.57 -8.20
CA TYR A 236 -11.11 -16.43 -7.28
C TYR A 236 -12.43 -15.66 -7.22
N GLU A 237 -13.07 -15.39 -8.38
CA GLU A 237 -14.40 -14.77 -8.43
C GLU A 237 -15.47 -15.61 -7.70
N SER A 238 -15.40 -16.95 -7.80
CA SER A 238 -16.35 -17.88 -7.18
C SER A 238 -16.28 -17.94 -5.65
N ILE A 239 -15.19 -17.46 -5.05
CA ILE A 239 -15.02 -17.34 -3.59
C ILE A 239 -15.15 -15.89 -3.11
N PHE A 240 -14.57 -14.93 -3.82
CA PHE A 240 -14.55 -13.53 -3.42
C PHE A 240 -15.96 -12.95 -3.35
N LYS A 241 -16.77 -13.11 -4.41
CA LYS A 241 -18.12 -12.53 -4.46
C LYS A 241 -19.03 -13.09 -3.35
N PRO A 242 -19.15 -14.42 -3.12
CA PRO A 242 -19.98 -14.92 -2.02
C PRO A 242 -19.46 -14.54 -0.62
N VAL A 243 -18.14 -14.56 -0.38
CA VAL A 243 -17.57 -14.20 0.93
C VAL A 243 -17.79 -12.73 1.24
N ILE A 244 -17.46 -11.82 0.30
CA ILE A 244 -17.68 -10.38 0.48
C ILE A 244 -19.17 -10.06 0.58
N THR A 245 -20.05 -10.74 -0.16
CA THR A 245 -21.51 -10.58 0.02
C THR A 245 -21.93 -10.91 1.45
N ARG A 246 -21.49 -12.05 1.98
CA ARG A 246 -21.85 -12.48 3.34
C ARG A 246 -21.23 -11.61 4.43
N VAL A 247 -20.03 -11.07 4.19
CA VAL A 247 -19.41 -10.04 5.03
C VAL A 247 -20.26 -8.77 5.06
N MET A 248 -20.69 -8.26 3.90
CA MET A 248 -21.49 -7.03 3.82
C MET A 248 -22.86 -7.17 4.53
N GLU A 249 -23.54 -8.31 4.34
CA GLU A 249 -24.80 -8.64 5.05
C GLU A 249 -24.66 -8.64 6.57
N MET A 250 -23.55 -9.19 7.08
CA MET A 250 -23.35 -9.48 8.50
C MET A 250 -22.65 -8.37 9.27
N PHE A 251 -21.61 -7.78 8.68
CA PHE A 251 -20.82 -6.72 9.29
C PHE A 251 -21.38 -5.32 8.99
N GLN A 252 -22.09 -5.14 7.87
CA GLN A 252 -22.73 -3.87 7.48
C GLN A 252 -21.79 -2.66 7.69
N PRO A 253 -20.64 -2.61 6.99
CA PRO A 253 -19.69 -1.52 7.13
C PRO A 253 -20.27 -0.18 6.67
N SER A 254 -19.61 0.90 7.06
CA SER A 254 -19.96 2.28 6.67
C SER A 254 -18.87 2.97 5.84
N ALA A 255 -17.67 2.39 5.76
CA ALA A 255 -16.60 2.71 4.82
C ALA A 255 -15.78 1.43 4.55
N ILE A 256 -15.05 1.41 3.43
CA ILE A 256 -14.24 0.29 2.99
C ILE A 256 -12.81 0.78 2.72
N VAL A 257 -11.81 0.00 3.13
CA VAL A 257 -10.43 0.10 2.66
C VAL A 257 -10.13 -1.19 1.89
N LEU A 258 -9.68 -1.07 0.64
CA LEU A 258 -9.29 -2.18 -0.21
C LEU A 258 -7.82 -2.00 -0.60
N GLN A 259 -6.99 -2.94 -0.15
CA GLN A 259 -5.59 -3.07 -0.55
C GLN A 259 -5.57 -3.86 -1.87
N CYS A 260 -4.95 -3.30 -2.92
CA CYS A 260 -4.87 -3.87 -4.27
C CYS A 260 -3.44 -4.35 -4.58
N GLY A 261 -2.92 -5.26 -3.75
CA GLY A 261 -1.65 -5.93 -3.96
C GLY A 261 -1.62 -6.64 -5.31
N ALA A 262 -0.55 -6.40 -6.09
CA ALA A 262 -0.47 -6.76 -7.50
C ALA A 262 0.52 -7.92 -7.77
N ASP A 263 0.92 -8.66 -6.74
CA ASP A 263 1.67 -9.93 -6.80
C ASP A 263 0.76 -11.16 -6.78
N SER A 264 -0.52 -10.99 -6.47
CA SER A 264 -1.58 -11.99 -6.76
C SER A 264 -1.82 -12.17 -8.28
N LEU A 265 -1.16 -11.37 -9.14
CA LEU A 265 -1.21 -11.48 -10.59
C LEU A 265 -0.32 -12.59 -11.15
N THR A 266 -0.75 -13.15 -12.29
CA THR A 266 0.03 -14.10 -13.09
C THR A 266 1.37 -13.51 -13.56
N GLY A 267 2.43 -14.30 -13.45
CA GLY A 267 3.77 -13.90 -13.86
C GLY A 267 4.41 -12.81 -13.00
N ASP A 268 4.02 -12.69 -11.72
CA ASP A 268 4.80 -11.95 -10.74
C ASP A 268 6.19 -12.61 -10.46
N ARG A 269 7.08 -11.93 -9.74
CA ARG A 269 8.43 -12.42 -9.39
C ARG A 269 8.51 -13.15 -8.03
N LEU A 270 7.59 -12.86 -7.10
CA LEU A 270 7.49 -13.51 -5.79
C LEU A 270 6.15 -14.24 -5.62
N GLY A 271 5.10 -13.73 -6.27
CA GLY A 271 3.78 -14.36 -6.26
C GLY A 271 3.66 -15.58 -7.17
N CYS A 272 2.79 -16.53 -6.78
CA CYS A 272 2.51 -17.77 -7.50
C CYS A 272 1.01 -18.05 -7.66
N PHE A 273 0.20 -17.00 -7.81
CA PHE A 273 -1.18 -17.07 -8.32
C PHE A 273 -1.21 -16.90 -9.85
N ASN A 274 -2.38 -17.09 -10.47
CA ASN A 274 -2.55 -17.05 -11.93
C ASN A 274 -3.59 -16.00 -12.39
N LEU A 275 -3.92 -15.01 -11.54
CA LEU A 275 -4.94 -14.00 -11.86
C LEU A 275 -4.51 -13.07 -13.00
N THR A 276 -5.44 -12.74 -13.88
CA THR A 276 -5.28 -11.65 -14.84
C THR A 276 -5.70 -10.31 -14.23
N LEU A 277 -5.37 -9.23 -14.93
CA LEU A 277 -5.92 -7.90 -14.65
C LEU A 277 -7.46 -7.86 -14.56
N LYS A 278 -8.16 -8.76 -15.24
CA LYS A 278 -9.63 -8.82 -15.24
C LYS A 278 -10.16 -9.55 -14.00
N GLY A 279 -9.56 -10.68 -13.61
CA GLY A 279 -9.85 -11.37 -12.34
C GLY A 279 -9.62 -10.48 -11.13
N HIS A 280 -8.45 -9.85 -11.09
CA HIS A 280 -8.08 -8.91 -10.03
C HIS A 280 -9.00 -7.67 -10.02
N GLY A 281 -9.17 -6.98 -11.16
CA GLY A 281 -10.05 -5.81 -11.27
C GLY A 281 -11.54 -6.08 -10.99
N LYS A 282 -12.05 -7.30 -11.20
CA LYS A 282 -13.41 -7.71 -10.78
C LYS A 282 -13.63 -7.53 -9.27
N CYS A 283 -12.57 -7.57 -8.45
CA CYS A 283 -12.67 -7.37 -7.00
C CYS A 283 -13.03 -5.91 -6.67
N VAL A 284 -12.32 -4.93 -7.26
CA VAL A 284 -12.67 -3.50 -7.20
C VAL A 284 -14.06 -3.26 -7.79
N GLU A 285 -14.36 -3.84 -8.95
CA GLU A 285 -15.65 -3.69 -9.65
C GLU A 285 -16.83 -4.25 -8.81
N PHE A 286 -16.60 -5.28 -7.99
CA PHE A 286 -17.57 -5.82 -7.06
C PHE A 286 -17.71 -4.97 -5.78
N ILE A 287 -16.60 -4.59 -5.15
CA ILE A 287 -16.58 -3.75 -3.94
C ILE A 287 -17.25 -2.39 -4.21
N LYS A 288 -17.02 -1.81 -5.40
CA LYS A 288 -17.61 -0.53 -5.82
C LYS A 288 -19.14 -0.51 -5.82
N LYS A 289 -19.79 -1.64 -6.12
CA LYS A 289 -21.26 -1.77 -6.25
C LYS A 289 -22.02 -1.56 -4.94
N TRP A 290 -21.33 -1.62 -3.80
CA TRP A 290 -21.93 -1.39 -2.47
C TRP A 290 -22.13 0.10 -2.14
N ASN A 291 -21.59 1.03 -2.95
CA ASN A 291 -21.80 2.48 -2.85
C ASN A 291 -21.43 3.13 -1.49
N LEU A 292 -20.65 2.45 -0.65
CA LEU A 292 -19.99 3.02 0.52
C LEU A 292 -18.73 3.81 0.10
N PRO A 293 -18.22 4.76 0.92
CA PRO A 293 -16.90 5.36 0.77
C PRO A 293 -15.78 4.31 0.65
N ILE A 294 -14.84 4.49 -0.28
CA ILE A 294 -13.74 3.53 -0.53
C ILE A 294 -12.38 4.24 -0.53
N LEU A 295 -11.44 3.72 0.25
CA LEU A 295 -10.01 3.98 0.09
C LEU A 295 -9.38 2.81 -0.68
N LEU A 296 -8.93 3.04 -1.91
CA LEU A 296 -8.14 2.11 -2.71
C LEU A 296 -6.65 2.35 -2.47
N LEU A 297 -5.93 1.32 -2.05
CA LEU A 297 -4.51 1.38 -1.75
C LEU A 297 -3.71 0.46 -2.68
N GLY A 298 -2.41 0.69 -2.79
CA GLY A 298 -1.49 -0.24 -3.44
C GLY A 298 -1.29 -1.52 -2.64
N GLY A 299 -0.05 -2.00 -2.57
CA GLY A 299 0.31 -3.27 -1.95
C GLY A 299 1.58 -3.85 -2.56
N GLY A 300 1.74 -5.17 -2.50
CA GLY A 300 2.79 -5.91 -3.19
C GLY A 300 2.72 -5.85 -4.72
N GLY A 301 3.53 -6.67 -5.40
CA GLY A 301 3.67 -6.68 -6.86
C GLY A 301 5.05 -6.24 -7.34
N TYR A 302 5.75 -7.16 -8.01
CA TYR A 302 7.20 -7.13 -8.27
C TYR A 302 7.54 -7.30 -9.76
N THR A 303 6.64 -7.84 -10.59
CA THR A 303 6.66 -7.66 -12.05
C THR A 303 6.11 -6.27 -12.40
N ILE A 304 6.94 -5.23 -12.23
CA ILE A 304 6.53 -3.80 -12.24
C ILE A 304 5.69 -3.35 -13.44
N ARG A 305 5.89 -3.93 -14.63
CA ARG A 305 5.07 -3.65 -15.82
C ARG A 305 3.62 -4.13 -15.67
N ASN A 306 3.40 -5.26 -15.01
CA ASN A 306 2.05 -5.79 -14.74
C ASN A 306 1.37 -4.99 -13.62
N VAL A 307 2.11 -4.57 -12.59
CA VAL A 307 1.62 -3.63 -11.57
C VAL A 307 1.12 -2.33 -12.21
N ALA A 308 1.93 -1.70 -13.06
CA ALA A 308 1.56 -0.46 -13.74
C ALA A 308 0.33 -0.62 -14.65
N ARG A 309 0.21 -1.74 -15.38
CA ARG A 309 -0.99 -2.10 -16.14
C ARG A 309 -2.21 -2.25 -15.20
N CYS A 310 -2.06 -2.97 -14.09
CA CYS A 310 -3.11 -3.32 -13.14
C CYS A 310 -3.72 -2.11 -12.44
N TRP A 311 -2.92 -1.33 -11.72
CA TRP A 311 -3.40 -0.15 -10.99
C TRP A 311 -3.95 0.93 -11.94
N THR A 312 -3.48 1.01 -13.19
CA THR A 312 -4.09 1.86 -14.24
C THR A 312 -5.49 1.38 -14.61
N TYR A 313 -5.67 0.06 -14.79
CA TYR A 313 -6.97 -0.54 -15.10
C TYR A 313 -7.95 -0.42 -13.92
N GLU A 314 -7.50 -0.64 -12.68
CA GLU A 314 -8.31 -0.42 -11.47
C GLU A 314 -8.69 1.06 -11.28
N THR A 315 -7.81 2.00 -11.64
CA THR A 315 -8.15 3.44 -11.70
C THR A 315 -9.27 3.70 -12.73
N SER A 316 -9.21 3.03 -13.89
CA SER A 316 -10.27 3.06 -14.92
C SER A 316 -11.61 2.51 -14.39
N ILE A 317 -11.58 1.41 -13.63
CA ILE A 317 -12.75 0.83 -12.95
C ILE A 317 -13.29 1.81 -11.89
N ALA A 318 -12.44 2.42 -11.05
CA ALA A 318 -12.84 3.44 -10.08
C ALA A 318 -13.52 4.64 -10.75
N LEU A 319 -13.09 5.02 -11.95
CA LEU A 319 -13.63 6.12 -12.75
C LEU A 319 -14.91 5.80 -13.57
N ASN A 320 -15.37 4.53 -13.63
CA ASN A 320 -16.35 4.07 -14.63
C ASN A 320 -15.92 4.52 -16.05
N SER A 321 -14.71 4.17 -16.45
CA SER A 321 -14.14 4.58 -17.74
C SER A 321 -13.45 3.43 -18.43
N ASP A 322 -13.92 3.08 -19.62
CA ASP A 322 -13.24 2.15 -20.51
C ASP A 322 -11.86 2.70 -20.93
N VAL A 323 -10.91 1.79 -21.10
CA VAL A 323 -9.56 2.05 -21.62
C VAL A 323 -9.25 1.05 -22.73
N ALA A 324 -8.54 1.51 -23.76
CA ALA A 324 -8.15 0.64 -24.86
C ALA A 324 -7.14 -0.42 -24.38
N ASN A 325 -7.21 -1.64 -24.95
CA ASN A 325 -6.21 -2.66 -24.68
C ASN A 325 -4.86 -2.35 -25.35
N GLU A 326 -4.82 -1.42 -26.32
CA GLU A 326 -3.59 -0.81 -26.79
C GLU A 326 -3.07 0.18 -25.74
N LEU A 327 -1.80 0.07 -25.33
CA LEU A 327 -1.18 1.07 -24.47
C LEU A 327 -0.92 2.37 -25.26
N PRO A 328 -1.19 3.55 -24.70
CA PRO A 328 -0.73 4.81 -25.27
C PRO A 328 0.80 4.91 -25.14
N TYR A 329 1.42 5.69 -26.03
CA TYR A 329 2.82 6.07 -25.87
C TYR A 329 3.02 6.80 -24.53
N ASN A 330 4.14 6.52 -23.87
CA ASN A 330 4.44 6.96 -22.50
C ASN A 330 5.95 6.84 -22.25
N ASP A 331 6.47 7.46 -21.17
CA ASP A 331 7.92 7.58 -20.91
C ASP A 331 8.61 6.22 -20.63
N TYR A 332 7.83 5.15 -20.48
CA TYR A 332 8.29 3.80 -20.19
C TYR A 332 7.74 2.78 -21.21
N PHE A 333 7.32 3.21 -22.40
CA PHE A 333 6.61 2.38 -23.39
C PHE A 333 7.33 1.06 -23.71
N GLU A 334 8.66 1.08 -23.79
CA GLU A 334 9.51 -0.08 -24.07
C GLU A 334 9.43 -1.18 -22.99
N TYR A 335 9.08 -0.84 -21.74
CA TYR A 335 8.92 -1.82 -20.65
C TYR A 335 7.73 -2.79 -20.89
N TYR A 336 6.80 -2.41 -21.76
CA TYR A 336 5.61 -3.19 -22.11
C TYR A 336 5.77 -4.02 -23.38
N GLY A 337 6.99 -4.09 -23.94
CA GLY A 337 7.30 -4.99 -25.04
C GLY A 337 7.25 -6.48 -24.64
N PRO A 338 7.01 -7.40 -25.61
CA PRO A 338 6.89 -7.14 -27.05
C PRO A 338 5.46 -6.83 -27.51
N ASP A 339 4.47 -6.93 -26.63
CA ASP A 339 3.04 -6.91 -26.99
C ASP A 339 2.39 -5.52 -26.96
N PHE A 340 2.89 -4.64 -26.09
CA PHE A 340 2.39 -3.27 -25.87
C PHE A 340 0.88 -3.19 -25.54
N LYS A 341 0.32 -4.25 -24.94
CA LYS A 341 -1.08 -4.29 -24.49
C LYS A 341 -1.24 -3.99 -23.01
N LEU A 342 -2.45 -3.63 -22.59
CA LEU A 342 -2.82 -3.44 -21.20
C LEU A 342 -3.04 -4.78 -20.48
N HIS A 343 -3.89 -5.64 -21.03
CA HIS A 343 -4.24 -6.91 -20.40
C HIS A 343 -3.18 -7.99 -20.61
N ILE A 344 -3.03 -8.84 -19.59
CA ILE A 344 -2.18 -10.04 -19.60
C ILE A 344 -3.05 -11.31 -19.68
N SER A 345 -2.54 -12.35 -20.32
CA SER A 345 -3.14 -13.68 -20.33
C SER A 345 -2.65 -14.52 -19.14
N PRO A 346 -3.44 -15.47 -18.63
CA PRO A 346 -2.98 -16.40 -17.60
C PRO A 346 -1.91 -17.36 -18.15
N SER A 347 -1.07 -17.87 -17.24
CA SER A 347 -0.08 -18.91 -17.55
C SER A 347 -0.71 -20.30 -17.57
N ASN A 348 0.03 -21.31 -18.05
CA ASN A 348 -0.36 -22.72 -17.97
C ASN A 348 -0.06 -23.37 -16.60
N MET A 349 0.10 -22.58 -15.54
CA MET A 349 0.24 -23.09 -14.17
C MET A 349 -1.03 -23.85 -13.75
N ALA A 350 -0.85 -25.00 -13.10
CA ALA A 350 -1.97 -25.79 -12.58
C ALA A 350 -2.53 -25.16 -11.30
N ASN A 351 -3.83 -24.87 -11.29
CA ASN A 351 -4.54 -24.41 -10.10
C ASN A 351 -4.66 -25.55 -9.06
N GLN A 352 -4.06 -25.35 -7.88
CA GLN A 352 -4.06 -26.34 -6.79
C GLN A 352 -5.27 -26.23 -5.84
N ASN A 353 -6.17 -25.28 -6.10
CA ASN A 353 -7.38 -25.01 -5.32
C ASN A 353 -8.56 -25.75 -5.95
N THR A 354 -8.77 -27.01 -5.56
CA THR A 354 -9.92 -27.77 -6.09
C THR A 354 -11.24 -27.16 -5.61
N PRO A 355 -12.37 -27.33 -6.33
CA PRO A 355 -13.66 -26.80 -5.90
C PRO A 355 -14.06 -27.26 -4.49
N GLU A 356 -13.76 -28.50 -4.13
CA GLU A 356 -14.06 -29.08 -2.82
C GLU A 356 -13.19 -28.47 -1.70
N TYR A 357 -11.95 -28.07 -2.01
CA TYR A 357 -11.08 -27.33 -1.09
C TYR A 357 -11.68 -25.94 -0.83
N MET A 358 -12.02 -25.20 -1.89
CA MET A 358 -12.58 -23.85 -1.79
C MET A 358 -13.96 -23.84 -1.10
N ASP A 359 -14.85 -24.76 -1.44
CA ASP A 359 -16.18 -24.87 -0.80
C ASP A 359 -16.09 -25.25 0.68
N LYS A 360 -15.12 -26.08 1.07
CA LYS A 360 -14.87 -26.43 2.48
C LYS A 360 -14.38 -25.24 3.30
N ILE A 361 -13.56 -24.36 2.73
CA ILE A 361 -13.14 -23.10 3.36
C ILE A 361 -14.32 -22.14 3.45
N LYS A 362 -14.98 -21.87 2.31
CA LYS A 362 -16.15 -20.98 2.19
C LYS A 362 -17.27 -21.36 3.17
N THR A 363 -17.55 -22.66 3.34
CA THR A 363 -18.54 -23.16 4.31
C THR A 363 -18.17 -22.79 5.75
N ARG A 364 -16.92 -23.00 6.16
CA ARG A 364 -16.43 -22.66 7.50
C ARG A 364 -16.40 -21.15 7.75
N LEU A 365 -16.04 -20.35 6.76
CA LEU A 365 -16.14 -18.90 6.85
C LEU A 365 -17.60 -18.44 6.97
N PHE A 366 -18.54 -19.10 6.30
CA PHE A 366 -19.97 -18.82 6.44
C PHE A 366 -20.51 -19.25 7.82
N GLU A 367 -19.96 -20.30 8.44
CA GLU A 367 -20.25 -20.68 9.83
C GLU A 367 -19.72 -19.61 10.80
N ASN A 368 -18.48 -19.15 10.64
CA ASN A 368 -17.90 -18.05 11.43
C ASN A 368 -18.73 -16.75 11.29
N LEU A 369 -19.06 -16.35 10.06
CA LEU A 369 -19.85 -15.13 9.78
C LEU A 369 -21.30 -15.21 10.31
N ARG A 370 -21.85 -16.41 10.56
CA ARG A 370 -23.17 -16.56 11.22
C ARG A 370 -23.14 -16.25 12.72
N MET A 371 -21.96 -16.24 13.35
CA MET A 371 -21.81 -15.93 14.78
C MET A 371 -21.90 -14.43 15.09
N LEU A 372 -21.84 -13.58 14.07
CA LEU A 372 -21.93 -12.12 14.21
C LEU A 372 -23.35 -11.67 14.62
N PRO A 373 -23.50 -10.70 15.55
CA PRO A 373 -24.79 -10.13 15.88
C PRO A 373 -25.32 -9.33 14.69
N HIS A 374 -26.51 -9.67 14.20
CA HIS A 374 -27.08 -9.08 12.99
C HIS A 374 -27.48 -7.58 13.15
N ALA A 375 -27.46 -7.06 14.39
CA ALA A 375 -27.71 -5.65 14.72
C ALA A 375 -27.08 -5.28 16.09
N PRO A 376 -25.79 -4.89 16.16
CA PRO A 376 -25.19 -4.36 17.37
C PRO A 376 -25.63 -2.90 17.62
N GLY A 377 -25.82 -2.52 18.89
CA GLY A 377 -26.22 -1.17 19.28
C GLY A 377 -25.12 -0.13 19.06
N VAL A 378 -25.51 1.08 18.66
CA VAL A 378 -24.58 2.21 18.45
C VAL A 378 -24.27 2.88 19.79
N GLN A 379 -22.98 2.94 20.15
CA GLN A 379 -22.52 3.72 21.30
C GLN A 379 -21.98 5.06 20.81
N MET A 380 -22.65 6.16 21.20
CA MET A 380 -22.19 7.51 20.90
C MET A 380 -20.79 7.76 21.50
N GLN A 381 -19.88 8.28 20.68
CA GLN A 381 -18.54 8.73 21.08
C GLN A 381 -18.33 10.16 20.57
N ALA A 382 -17.51 10.95 21.28
CA ALA A 382 -17.08 12.24 20.76
C ALA A 382 -16.06 12.03 19.63
N ILE A 383 -16.21 12.75 18.53
CA ILE A 383 -15.32 12.68 17.37
C ILE A 383 -14.00 13.39 17.73
N PRO A 384 -12.83 12.72 17.67
CA PRO A 384 -11.53 13.37 17.82
C PRO A 384 -11.22 14.32 16.67
N GLU A 385 -10.32 15.29 16.87
CA GLU A 385 -9.86 16.20 15.81
C GLU A 385 -9.24 15.43 14.62
N ASP A 386 -9.49 15.90 13.39
CA ASP A 386 -9.00 15.31 12.15
C ASP A 386 -7.46 15.27 12.07
N ALA A 387 -6.89 14.42 11.22
CA ALA A 387 -5.44 14.44 10.95
C ALA A 387 -4.98 15.69 10.20
N LEU A 388 -5.91 16.39 9.53
CA LEU A 388 -5.64 17.59 8.73
C LEU A 388 -6.59 18.72 9.15
N ASN A 389 -6.03 19.74 9.78
CA ASN A 389 -6.72 20.99 10.13
C ASN A 389 -6.80 21.89 8.89
N ASP A 390 -7.97 22.45 8.61
CA ASP A 390 -8.26 23.20 7.36
C ASP A 390 -7.61 24.61 7.28
N GLU A 391 -6.56 24.90 8.07
CA GLU A 391 -5.81 26.18 7.99
C GLU A 391 -5.08 26.39 6.65
N SER A 392 -5.10 25.40 5.74
CA SER A 392 -4.60 25.52 4.35
C SER A 392 -5.66 25.91 3.32
N ASP A 393 -6.94 25.59 3.55
CA ASP A 393 -7.98 25.57 2.50
C ASP A 393 -8.94 26.78 2.58
N ASP A 394 -8.61 27.77 3.42
CA ASP A 394 -9.43 28.98 3.65
C ASP A 394 -8.87 30.28 3.02
N GLU A 395 -7.79 30.23 2.22
CA GLU A 395 -7.30 31.43 1.49
C GLU A 395 -8.33 31.95 0.46
N ASP A 396 -9.20 31.10 -0.10
CA ASP A 396 -10.29 31.51 -1.00
C ASP A 396 -11.48 32.20 -0.28
N LYS A 397 -11.48 32.22 1.07
CA LYS A 397 -12.43 33.03 1.87
C LYS A 397 -11.78 34.27 2.48
N ALA A 398 -10.50 34.54 2.24
CA ALA A 398 -9.85 35.74 2.76
C ALA A 398 -10.49 37.01 2.19
N ASN A 399 -10.94 37.89 3.08
CA ASN A 399 -11.50 39.19 2.70
C ASN A 399 -10.42 40.03 1.98
N PRO A 400 -10.65 40.52 0.74
CA PRO A 400 -9.63 41.26 -0.03
C PRO A 400 -9.14 42.55 0.64
N ASP A 401 -9.87 43.11 1.61
CA ASP A 401 -9.44 44.27 2.39
C ASP A 401 -8.47 43.92 3.55
N GLN A 402 -8.21 42.64 3.83
CA GLN A 402 -7.28 42.23 4.90
C GLN A 402 -5.83 42.17 4.44
N ARG A 403 -4.94 42.84 5.19
CA ARG A 403 -3.50 42.86 4.92
C ARG A 403 -2.85 41.52 5.31
N ILE A 404 -2.56 40.70 4.31
CA ILE A 404 -1.69 39.51 4.42
C ILE A 404 -0.34 39.83 5.06
N SER A 405 0.22 38.86 5.79
CA SER A 405 1.53 38.98 6.41
C SER A 405 2.67 38.82 5.39
N ILE A 406 3.84 39.40 5.69
CA ILE A 406 5.05 39.28 4.83
C ILE A 406 5.40 37.80 4.59
N ARG A 407 5.28 36.96 5.64
CA ARG A 407 5.52 35.51 5.58
C ARG A 407 4.55 34.75 4.65
N GLN A 408 3.36 35.30 4.37
CA GLN A 408 2.44 34.76 3.34
C GLN A 408 2.78 35.28 1.94
N ALA A 409 3.32 36.50 1.81
CA ALA A 409 3.82 37.00 0.54
C ALA A 409 5.07 36.23 0.07
N ASP A 410 6.01 35.94 0.99
CA ASP A 410 7.25 35.20 0.69
C ASP A 410 6.99 33.75 0.24
N LYS A 411 5.84 33.16 0.62
CA LYS A 411 5.37 31.85 0.13
C LYS A 411 4.94 31.85 -1.33
N ARG A 412 4.66 33.00 -1.94
CA ARG A 412 4.04 33.12 -3.28
C ARG A 412 5.05 33.22 -4.44
N ILE A 413 6.31 32.86 -4.18
CA ILE A 413 7.35 32.81 -5.21
C ILE A 413 7.21 31.49 -5.99
N ALA A 414 6.47 31.54 -7.11
CA ALA A 414 6.44 30.48 -8.10
C ALA A 414 7.78 30.38 -8.86
N CYS A 415 8.08 29.22 -9.44
CA CYS A 415 9.24 29.05 -10.32
C CYS A 415 8.88 29.48 -11.75
N GLU A 416 9.73 30.28 -12.41
CA GLU A 416 9.45 30.84 -13.75
C GLU A 416 9.57 29.83 -14.91
N GLU A 417 9.76 28.52 -14.63
CA GLU A 417 9.91 27.47 -15.65
C GLU A 417 8.71 26.49 -15.77
N GLU A 418 7.59 26.73 -15.07
CA GLU A 418 6.36 25.97 -15.30
C GLU A 418 5.60 26.49 -16.54
N PHE A 419 5.73 25.76 -17.66
CA PHE A 419 5.03 26.05 -18.91
C PHE A 419 3.52 25.78 -18.79
N SER A 420 2.74 26.85 -18.68
CA SER A 420 1.29 26.84 -18.90
C SER A 420 0.98 27.13 -20.36
N ASP A 421 0.62 26.10 -21.15
CA ASP A 421 0.06 26.29 -22.49
C ASP A 421 -1.33 26.94 -22.40
N SER A 422 -1.38 28.26 -22.56
CA SER A 422 -2.62 29.03 -22.71
C SER A 422 -2.99 29.14 -24.19
N GLU A 423 -3.90 28.28 -24.65
CA GLU A 423 -4.56 28.41 -25.96
C GLU A 423 -5.51 29.62 -25.95
N ASP A 424 -5.12 30.75 -26.57
CA ASP A 424 -6.01 31.85 -26.96
C ASP A 424 -5.35 32.75 -28.03
N GLU A 425 -5.48 32.39 -29.32
CA GLU A 425 -5.18 33.30 -30.44
C GLU A 425 -6.46 34.05 -30.89
N ASP A 426 -6.56 35.37 -30.65
CA ASP A 426 -7.10 36.29 -31.67
C ASP A 426 -6.60 37.75 -31.54
N GLY A 427 -6.44 38.38 -32.71
CA GLY A 427 -6.62 39.80 -33.03
C GLY A 427 -6.21 40.92 -32.05
N GLY A 428 -5.01 41.53 -32.26
CA GLY A 428 -4.76 42.86 -31.68
C GLY A 428 -3.40 43.54 -31.94
N ARG A 429 -3.20 44.20 -33.10
CA ARG A 429 -2.08 45.15 -33.25
C ARG A 429 -2.33 46.45 -32.45
N LYS A 430 -1.42 46.84 -31.54
CA LYS A 430 -0.64 48.09 -31.71
C LYS A 430 0.42 48.43 -30.64
N ASP A 431 1.51 48.98 -31.19
CA ASP A 431 2.43 50.01 -30.67
C ASP A 431 3.40 49.75 -29.50
N LYS A 432 4.58 50.37 -29.66
CA LYS A 432 5.70 50.38 -28.73
C LYS A 432 5.70 51.66 -27.88
N ARG A 433 6.32 51.60 -26.70
CA ARG A 433 7.30 52.63 -26.29
C ARG A 433 8.19 52.19 -25.13
N ASP A 434 9.50 52.32 -25.32
CA ASP A 434 10.49 52.32 -24.25
C ASP A 434 10.23 53.45 -23.24
N HIS A 435 10.64 53.24 -21.97
CA HIS A 435 11.42 54.28 -21.30
C HIS A 435 12.42 53.75 -20.24
N LYS A 436 13.67 53.68 -20.66
CA LYS A 436 14.85 53.39 -19.82
C LYS A 436 15.29 54.65 -19.05
N LYS A 437 15.56 54.54 -17.74
CA LYS A 437 16.34 55.54 -16.98
C LYS A 437 17.28 54.88 -15.97
N LYS A 438 18.32 55.62 -15.54
CA LYS A 438 19.53 55.08 -14.89
C LYS A 438 19.53 55.19 -13.36
N ARG A 439 20.30 54.29 -12.74
CA ARG A 439 20.94 54.42 -11.42
C ARG A 439 21.39 55.85 -11.08
N GLN A 440 21.37 56.17 -9.80
CA GLN A 440 22.53 56.80 -9.15
C GLN A 440 22.77 56.19 -7.76
N LYS A 441 23.98 56.37 -7.22
CA LYS A 441 24.52 55.77 -5.99
C LYS A 441 25.31 56.84 -5.24
N THR A 442 25.25 56.85 -3.92
CA THR A 442 26.14 57.62 -3.04
C THR A 442 26.35 56.84 -1.74
N ASP A 443 27.49 57.08 -1.09
CA ASP A 443 28.03 56.28 0.01
C ASP A 443 28.37 57.18 1.22
N SER A 444 28.22 56.65 2.43
CA SER A 444 28.79 57.13 3.70
C SER A 444 28.24 56.26 4.84
N GLU A 445 28.91 55.94 5.94
CA GLU A 445 30.32 55.83 6.37
C GLU A 445 30.24 55.44 7.87
N ASP A 446 31.17 54.63 8.40
CA ASP A 446 31.11 54.16 9.80
C ASP A 446 31.49 55.24 10.85
N LYS A 447 30.97 55.08 12.08
CA LYS A 447 31.80 55.19 13.30
C LYS A 447 31.20 54.54 14.55
N LYS A 448 32.09 54.32 15.54
CA LYS A 448 31.88 53.57 16.78
C LYS A 448 31.76 54.50 18.01
N ASP A 449 31.67 53.85 19.17
CA ASP A 449 31.93 54.32 20.55
C ASP A 449 30.76 55.09 21.21
N GLY A 450 30.43 54.85 22.50
CA GLY A 450 30.87 53.75 23.39
C GLY A 450 30.57 53.99 24.89
N ASP A 451 30.77 52.93 25.68
CA ASP A 451 31.14 52.94 27.12
C ASP A 451 30.06 53.05 28.26
N LYS A 452 30.42 52.43 29.40
CA LYS A 452 29.98 52.57 30.82
C LYS A 452 28.60 52.17 31.37
N ASP A 453 28.67 51.07 32.16
CA ASP A 453 28.32 50.96 33.60
C ASP A 453 26.95 51.41 34.14
N SER A 454 26.21 50.46 34.74
CA SER A 454 26.02 50.48 36.21
C SER A 454 25.46 49.18 36.82
N LYS A 455 26.24 48.62 37.76
CA LYS A 455 25.89 47.93 39.03
C LYS A 455 24.51 47.25 39.23
N ARG A 456 24.59 45.94 39.52
CA ARG A 456 24.08 45.23 40.72
C ARG A 456 22.59 45.32 41.11
N ASP A 457 21.98 44.16 41.34
CA ASP A 457 21.89 43.61 42.71
C ASP A 457 21.73 42.08 42.73
N ASP A 458 22.26 41.44 43.77
CA ASP A 458 22.27 39.97 43.95
C ASP A 458 21.05 39.46 44.74
N LYS A 459 20.66 38.20 44.51
CA LYS A 459 20.14 37.33 45.58
C LYS A 459 20.17 35.84 45.24
N GLU A 460 21.13 35.13 45.82
CA GLU A 460 20.99 33.69 46.07
C GLU A 460 19.88 33.44 47.12
N VAL A 461 19.22 32.29 47.03
CA VAL A 461 18.76 31.53 48.21
C VAL A 461 19.17 30.07 48.00
N LYS A 462 19.64 29.41 49.07
CA LYS A 462 20.17 28.04 49.05
C LYS A 462 19.29 27.10 49.88
N LYS A 463 19.31 25.80 49.51
CA LYS A 463 18.99 24.64 50.37
C LYS A 463 17.49 24.55 50.81
N GLU A 464 17.00 23.43 51.38
CA GLU A 464 17.67 22.24 51.92
C GLU A 464 16.88 20.93 51.67
N VAL A 465 17.46 19.80 52.06
CA VAL A 465 16.89 18.43 52.04
C VAL A 465 16.42 18.06 53.45
N PRO A 466 15.40 17.18 53.60
CA PRO A 466 15.32 16.28 54.75
C PRO A 466 15.43 14.80 54.37
N ASP A 467 16.17 14.04 55.18
CA ASP A 467 16.39 12.59 55.11
C ASP A 467 16.16 12.00 56.51
N VAL A 468 15.41 10.90 56.63
CA VAL A 468 15.14 10.18 57.89
C VAL A 468 15.01 8.67 57.60
N LYS A 469 15.61 7.84 58.47
CA LYS A 469 16.00 6.45 58.21
C LYS A 469 15.20 5.42 59.02
N GLU A 470 15.29 4.16 58.56
CA GLU A 470 15.41 2.88 59.31
C GLU A 470 14.33 2.50 60.36
N GLU A 471 13.56 1.40 60.19
CA GLU A 471 13.88 -0.05 60.44
C GLU A 471 13.70 -0.47 61.94
N PRO A 472 13.82 -1.75 62.41
CA PRO A 472 14.26 -3.01 61.75
C PRO A 472 13.45 -4.32 62.07
N LYS A 473 13.96 -5.49 61.60
CA LYS A 473 13.77 -6.91 62.07
C LYS A 473 12.45 -7.65 61.71
N SER A 474 12.40 -8.99 61.54
CA SER A 474 13.40 -10.11 61.49
C SER A 474 12.71 -11.35 60.85
N ALA A 475 13.25 -12.15 59.91
CA ALA A 475 14.48 -12.95 59.81
C ALA A 475 14.32 -14.46 60.19
N ASN A 476 14.54 -15.35 59.19
CA ASN A 476 14.91 -16.79 59.20
C ASN A 476 14.85 -17.26 57.71
N GLU A 477 15.83 -17.86 57.00
CA GLU A 477 16.93 -18.82 57.34
C GLU A 477 16.39 -20.20 57.78
N LYS A 478 16.82 -21.39 57.32
CA LYS A 478 17.99 -21.99 56.60
C LYS A 478 17.51 -23.22 55.76
N GLU A 479 18.22 -23.96 54.89
CA GLU A 479 19.48 -23.92 54.07
C GLU A 479 19.33 -25.05 53.00
N ASP A 480 19.61 -24.85 51.71
CA ASP A 480 20.89 -25.05 50.97
C ASP A 480 21.50 -26.49 50.96
N LYS A 481 21.86 -26.98 49.75
CA LYS A 481 22.91 -27.98 49.52
C LYS A 481 23.32 -28.12 48.04
N SER A 482 24.63 -27.99 47.78
CA SER A 482 25.28 -27.94 46.46
C SER A 482 25.66 -29.30 45.83
N ALA A 483 25.71 -29.35 44.50
CA ALA A 483 26.66 -30.16 43.71
C ALA A 483 26.94 -29.47 42.36
N SER A 484 28.07 -29.78 41.69
CA SER A 484 28.69 -28.89 40.70
C SER A 484 29.29 -29.55 39.45
N LEU A 485 29.42 -28.75 38.38
CA LEU A 485 30.35 -28.87 37.24
C LEU A 485 30.17 -30.04 36.24
N ALA A 486 30.00 -29.69 34.96
CA ALA A 486 31.05 -29.87 33.94
C ALA A 486 30.65 -29.20 32.59
N ASP A 487 31.60 -28.53 31.94
CA ASP A 487 31.45 -27.96 30.59
C ASP A 487 31.35 -29.02 29.47
N LYS A 488 30.74 -28.62 28.35
CA LYS A 488 31.19 -29.03 27.01
C LYS A 488 30.72 -28.07 25.91
N LYS A 489 31.67 -27.37 25.28
CA LYS A 489 31.49 -26.78 23.96
C LYS A 489 31.50 -27.89 22.90
N ALA A 490 30.88 -27.62 21.75
CA ALA A 490 31.11 -28.33 20.51
C ALA A 490 31.25 -27.28 19.38
N ASP A 491 32.41 -27.23 18.75
CA ASP A 491 32.69 -26.30 17.66
C ASP A 491 32.12 -26.81 16.33
N ALA A 492 31.57 -25.91 15.51
CA ALA A 492 31.16 -26.22 14.14
C ALA A 492 32.31 -25.91 13.16
N ALA A 493 32.64 -26.87 12.29
CA ALA A 493 33.66 -26.74 11.25
C ALA A 493 33.04 -26.96 9.85
N PRO A 494 33.55 -26.29 8.80
CA PRO A 494 32.85 -26.17 7.52
C PRO A 494 32.98 -27.41 6.63
N PHE A 495 31.96 -27.61 5.78
CA PHE A 495 31.94 -28.66 4.77
C PHE A 495 32.57 -28.17 3.45
N THR A 496 33.45 -28.97 2.83
CA THR A 496 33.96 -28.73 1.47
C THR A 496 33.99 -30.02 0.66
N PRO A 497 33.63 -30.02 -0.63
CA PRO A 497 33.44 -31.23 -1.41
C PRO A 497 34.73 -31.79 -2.03
N LYS A 498 34.79 -33.11 -2.18
CA LYS A 498 35.66 -33.81 -3.15
C LYS A 498 34.90 -35.01 -3.73
N GLY A 499 35.02 -35.22 -5.05
CA GLY A 499 34.50 -36.39 -5.75
C GLY A 499 35.55 -37.51 -5.91
N GLY A 500 35.16 -38.57 -6.61
CA GLY A 500 36.03 -39.67 -7.03
C GLY A 500 35.41 -40.45 -8.20
N ASP A 501 36.25 -40.86 -9.16
CA ASP A 501 35.85 -41.48 -10.43
C ASP A 501 35.40 -42.95 -10.34
N ALA A 502 34.58 -43.37 -11.30
CA ALA A 502 34.58 -44.75 -11.83
C ALA A 502 34.09 -44.82 -13.29
N THR A 503 35.01 -45.09 -14.21
CA THR A 503 34.84 -45.69 -15.56
C THR A 503 34.07 -47.03 -15.51
N SER A 504 33.44 -47.62 -16.53
CA SER A 504 33.26 -47.41 -18.00
C SER A 504 32.08 -48.34 -18.45
N THR A 505 31.55 -48.46 -19.69
CA THR A 505 32.16 -48.75 -21.02
C THR A 505 31.19 -48.46 -22.21
N HIS A 506 31.72 -48.62 -23.43
CA HIS A 506 31.05 -48.77 -24.75
C HIS A 506 29.90 -49.82 -24.79
N ASP A 507 29.03 -49.94 -25.82
CA ASP A 507 29.28 -49.63 -27.25
C ASP A 507 28.04 -49.31 -28.16
N ASN A 508 28.37 -48.97 -29.42
CA ASN A 508 27.60 -48.87 -30.69
C ASN A 508 26.43 -49.87 -30.93
N SER A 509 25.51 -49.70 -31.89
CA SER A 509 25.07 -48.58 -32.78
C SER A 509 23.87 -49.03 -33.65
N LYS A 510 23.28 -48.11 -34.45
CA LYS A 510 22.44 -48.37 -35.66
C LYS A 510 21.03 -48.97 -35.41
N ASP A 511 20.07 -48.94 -36.35
CA ASP A 511 20.10 -48.51 -37.77
C ASP A 511 18.89 -47.61 -38.16
N LYS A 512 18.77 -47.25 -39.44
CA LYS A 512 17.76 -46.32 -39.98
C LYS A 512 17.05 -46.84 -41.25
N ASP A 513 15.94 -46.15 -41.58
CA ASP A 513 15.31 -45.98 -42.91
C ASP A 513 14.40 -47.09 -43.51
N LEU A 514 13.51 -46.63 -44.43
CA LEU A 514 12.65 -47.36 -45.39
C LEU A 514 11.38 -48.07 -44.84
N LYS A 515 10.22 -48.15 -45.54
CA LYS A 515 9.56 -47.29 -46.57
C LYS A 515 8.11 -47.80 -46.79
N GLU A 516 7.36 -47.16 -47.72
CA GLU A 516 6.14 -47.68 -48.40
C GLU A 516 4.87 -47.95 -47.56
N SER A 517 3.66 -48.15 -48.13
CA SER A 517 2.94 -47.35 -49.15
C SER A 517 1.47 -47.80 -49.29
N ASP A 518 0.57 -46.83 -49.55
CA ASP A 518 -0.71 -46.95 -50.29
C ASP A 518 -1.95 -47.74 -49.79
N ALA A 519 -3.11 -47.23 -50.25
CA ALA A 519 -4.41 -47.89 -50.49
C ALA A 519 -5.34 -48.31 -49.31
N LYS A 520 -6.69 -48.37 -49.46
CA LYS A 520 -7.72 -47.62 -50.25
C LYS A 520 -9.15 -48.09 -49.85
N VAL A 521 -10.22 -47.33 -50.16
CA VAL A 521 -11.67 -47.72 -50.09
C VAL A 521 -12.24 -47.83 -48.65
N SER A 522 -13.50 -47.55 -48.28
CA SER A 522 -14.76 -47.02 -48.90
C SER A 522 -15.39 -45.99 -47.93
N ALA A 523 -15.90 -44.82 -48.34
CA ALA A 523 -17.11 -44.53 -49.13
C ALA A 523 -18.46 -44.64 -48.36
N GLY A 524 -19.16 -43.51 -48.24
CA GLY A 524 -20.49 -43.32 -47.64
C GLY A 524 -20.82 -41.81 -47.58
N GLY A 525 -22.02 -41.37 -47.96
CA GLY A 525 -22.35 -39.94 -48.12
C GLY A 525 -23.86 -39.65 -48.01
N ILE A 526 -24.30 -38.52 -48.61
CA ILE A 526 -25.62 -37.84 -48.43
C ILE A 526 -25.59 -36.97 -47.16
N VAL A 527 -25.76 -35.63 -47.13
CA VAL A 527 -26.42 -34.58 -47.96
C VAL A 527 -27.84 -34.22 -47.52
N SER A 528 -27.93 -33.25 -46.61
CA SER A 528 -28.96 -32.19 -46.44
C SER A 528 -28.57 -31.34 -45.21
N GLY A 529 -29.06 -30.13 -44.99
CA GLY A 529 -29.90 -29.25 -45.81
C GLY A 529 -30.13 -27.94 -45.05
N THR A 530 -30.02 -26.82 -45.75
CA THR A 530 -30.21 -25.43 -45.26
C THR A 530 -31.43 -25.20 -44.37
N GLU A 531 -31.32 -24.29 -43.38
CA GLU A 531 -32.10 -23.04 -43.44
C GLU A 531 -31.46 -21.90 -42.62
N VAL A 532 -31.94 -20.68 -42.87
CA VAL A 532 -31.43 -19.41 -42.32
C VAL A 532 -32.64 -18.54 -41.98
N GLU A 533 -32.70 -18.00 -40.76
CA GLU A 533 -33.67 -16.96 -40.43
C GLU A 533 -33.01 -15.72 -39.82
N LYS A 534 -33.47 -14.56 -40.27
CA LYS A 534 -33.20 -13.25 -39.66
C LYS A 534 -34.41 -12.86 -38.82
N MET A 535 -34.18 -12.14 -37.72
CA MET A 535 -35.13 -11.10 -37.30
C MET A 535 -34.37 -9.84 -36.89
N GLU A 536 -34.71 -8.73 -37.54
CA GLU A 536 -34.50 -7.37 -37.05
C GLU A 536 -35.86 -6.89 -36.54
N HIS A 537 -35.89 -6.22 -35.38
CA HIS A 537 -36.90 -5.20 -35.08
C HIS A 537 -36.48 -4.27 -33.93
#